data_AF-A0A4Y3MUL1-F1
#
_entry.id   AF-A0A4Y3MUL1-F1
#
_cell.length_a   1.000
_cell.length_b   1.000
_cell.length_c   1.000
_cell.angle_alpha   90.00
_cell.angle_beta   90.00
_cell.angle_gamma   90.00
#
_symmetry.space_group_name_H-M   'P 1'
#
loop_
_entity.id
_entity.type
_entity.pdbx_description
1 polymer ?
#
loop_
_entity_poly.entity_id
_entity_poly.type
_entity_poly.pdbx_seq_one_letter_code
_entity_poly.pdbx_strand_id
1 'polypeptide(L)'
;MNSPARPDDLPLGEPVRTCIGCRQRAAKRELLRVTAGSGPDGRPAVVPDPDGTAPGRGAHLHPTTGCYDLAVRRKAFSRALRLTPGAGGLSSAPVGEYVASLIDPTEPVNRDWSNSS
;
A
#
# COMPACT_ATOMS: atom_id res chain seq x y z
N MET A 1 -17.59 12.20 -8.88
CA MET A 1 -16.96 11.46 -9.99
C MET A 1 -15.77 10.68 -9.42
N ASN A 2 -15.92 9.37 -9.18
CA ASN A 2 -14.78 8.46 -8.99
C ASN A 2 -15.31 7.04 -9.25
N SER A 3 -15.29 6.61 -10.51
CA SER A 3 -15.72 5.27 -10.88
C SER A 3 -14.62 4.29 -10.48
N PRO A 4 -14.90 3.24 -9.68
CA PRO A 4 -13.93 2.16 -9.55
C PRO A 4 -13.77 1.53 -10.94
N ALA A 5 -12.51 1.31 -11.35
CA ALA A 5 -12.21 0.58 -12.56
C ALA A 5 -13.01 -0.73 -12.59
N ARG A 6 -13.68 -1.01 -13.71
CA ARG A 6 -14.43 -2.27 -13.84
C ARG A 6 -13.44 -3.43 -13.86
N PRO A 7 -13.79 -4.58 -13.27
CA PRO A 7 -12.89 -5.73 -13.18
C PRO A 7 -12.46 -6.27 -14.56
N ASP A 8 -13.17 -5.92 -15.63
CA ASP A 8 -12.94 -6.39 -17.01
C ASP A 8 -11.95 -5.52 -17.83
N ASP A 9 -11.53 -4.35 -17.35
CA ASP A 9 -10.59 -3.45 -18.07
C ASP A 9 -9.11 -3.70 -17.73
N LEU A 10 -8.79 -4.76 -16.97
CA LEU A 10 -7.41 -5.13 -16.65
C LEU A 10 -6.83 -6.02 -17.76
N PRO A 11 -5.64 -5.71 -18.31
CA PRO A 11 -5.03 -6.50 -19.38
C PRO A 11 -4.92 -7.97 -18.96
N LEU A 12 -5.25 -8.85 -19.90
CA LEU A 12 -5.41 -10.29 -19.73
C LEU A 12 -4.35 -10.90 -18.78
N GLY A 13 -4.78 -11.25 -17.56
CA GLY A 13 -4.02 -12.11 -16.66
C GLY A 13 -3.31 -11.43 -15.48
N GLU A 14 -3.43 -10.11 -15.27
CA GLU A 14 -2.83 -9.52 -14.06
C GLU A 14 -3.54 -10.00 -12.78
N PRO A 15 -2.81 -10.50 -11.77
CA PRO A 15 -3.43 -10.97 -10.54
C PRO A 15 -4.21 -9.86 -9.83
N VAL A 16 -5.51 -10.03 -9.70
CA VAL A 16 -6.35 -9.13 -8.89
C VAL A 16 -6.20 -9.46 -7.41
N ARG A 17 -6.13 -8.42 -6.59
CA ARG A 17 -6.01 -8.51 -5.13
C ARG A 17 -7.03 -7.59 -4.47
N THR A 18 -7.20 -7.74 -3.17
CA THR A 18 -8.17 -6.93 -2.41
C THR A 18 -7.44 -6.07 -1.39
N CYS A 19 -7.69 -4.77 -1.44
CA CYS A 19 -7.17 -3.84 -0.45
C CYS A 19 -7.72 -4.16 0.94
N ILE A 20 -6.84 -4.28 1.94
CA ILE A 20 -7.25 -4.57 3.33
C ILE A 20 -7.91 -3.39 4.04
N GLY A 21 -7.70 -2.16 3.56
CA GLY A 21 -8.31 -0.94 4.11
C GLY A 21 -9.75 -0.76 3.62
N CYS A 22 -9.91 -0.50 2.32
CA CYS A 22 -11.21 -0.19 1.71
C CYS A 22 -11.99 -1.40 1.20
N ARG A 23 -11.40 -2.62 1.18
CA ARG A 23 -12.01 -3.87 0.68
C ARG A 23 -12.32 -3.90 -0.81
N GLN A 24 -11.93 -2.89 -1.58
CA GLN A 24 -12.05 -2.88 -3.05
C GLN A 24 -11.01 -3.79 -3.70
N ARG A 25 -11.35 -4.31 -4.88
CA ARG A 25 -10.45 -5.11 -5.73
C ARG A 25 -9.69 -4.19 -6.70
N ALA A 26 -8.43 -4.48 -6.92
CA ALA A 26 -7.57 -3.73 -7.85
C ALA A 26 -6.49 -4.65 -8.42
N ALA A 27 -5.82 -4.22 -9.49
CA ALA A 27 -4.68 -4.95 -10.04
C ALA A 27 -3.55 -5.00 -9.01
N LYS A 28 -2.72 -6.05 -9.04
CA LYS A 28 -1.59 -6.19 -8.11
C LYS A 28 -0.67 -4.95 -8.17
N ARG A 29 -0.38 -4.42 -9.36
CA ARG A 29 0.47 -3.22 -9.56
C ARG A 29 -0.08 -1.95 -8.91
N GLU A 30 -1.39 -1.88 -8.69
CA GLU A 30 -2.08 -0.70 -8.10
C GLU A 30 -2.09 -0.74 -6.56
N LEU A 31 -1.59 -1.84 -5.98
CA LEU A 31 -1.57 -2.06 -4.55
C LEU A 31 -0.14 -2.18 -4.03
N LEU A 32 0.13 -1.45 -2.96
CA LEU A 32 1.30 -1.66 -2.12
C LEU A 32 1.19 -3.00 -1.39
N ARG A 33 2.19 -3.87 -1.55
CA ARG A 33 2.36 -5.02 -0.67
C ARG A 33 2.96 -4.56 0.66
N VAL A 34 2.43 -5.11 1.74
CA VAL A 34 2.95 -4.92 3.10
C VAL A 34 3.20 -6.27 3.74
N THR A 35 4.25 -6.40 4.54
CA THR A 35 4.64 -7.66 5.18
C THR A 35 4.89 -7.49 6.67
N ALA A 36 4.99 -8.62 7.37
CA ALA A 36 5.48 -8.66 8.73
C ALA A 36 7.01 -8.57 8.72
N GLY A 37 7.56 -7.63 9.48
CA GLY A 37 8.99 -7.47 9.68
C GLY A 37 9.28 -6.95 11.09
N SER A 38 10.44 -6.32 11.25
CA SER A 38 10.85 -5.67 12.50
C SER A 38 11.04 -4.18 12.28
N GLY A 39 10.59 -3.37 13.23
CA GLY A 39 10.87 -1.94 13.28
C GLY A 39 12.32 -1.65 13.70
N PRO A 40 12.71 -0.36 13.75
CA PRO A 40 14.06 0.06 14.15
C PRO A 40 14.48 -0.40 15.55
N ASP A 41 13.50 -0.64 16.42
CA ASP A 41 13.66 -1.11 17.80
C ASP A 41 13.66 -2.65 17.91
N GLY A 42 13.67 -3.36 16.78
CA GLY A 42 13.61 -4.82 16.73
C GLY A 42 12.24 -5.42 17.07
N ARG A 43 11.22 -4.60 17.30
CA ARG A 43 9.86 -5.08 17.63
C ARG A 43 9.08 -5.43 16.36
N PRO A 44 8.10 -6.35 16.43
CA PRO A 44 7.25 -6.67 15.28
C PRO A 44 6.57 -5.43 14.71
N ALA A 45 6.74 -5.22 13.42
CA ALA A 45 6.15 -4.11 12.69
C ALA A 45 5.62 -4.56 11.32
N VAL A 46 4.69 -3.78 10.79
CA VAL A 46 4.29 -3.87 9.39
C VAL A 46 5.21 -2.98 8.58
N VAL A 47 5.82 -3.56 7.55
CA VAL A 47 6.75 -2.86 6.66
C VAL A 47 6.19 -2.81 5.23
N PRO A 48 6.40 -1.71 4.49
CA PRO A 48 6.09 -1.65 3.06
C PRO A 48 7.08 -2.53 2.27
N ASP A 49 6.58 -3.17 1.22
CA ASP A 49 7.38 -3.99 0.30
C ASP A 49 6.95 -3.67 -1.15
N PRO A 50 7.39 -2.51 -1.70
CA PRO A 50 6.99 -2.08 -3.03
C PRO A 50 7.46 -3.04 -4.14
N ASP A 51 8.62 -3.67 -3.98
CA ASP A 51 9.18 -4.61 -4.95
C ASP A 51 8.52 -6.00 -4.88
N GLY A 52 7.81 -6.30 -3.78
CA GLY A 52 7.14 -7.57 -3.61
C GLY A 52 8.09 -8.74 -3.33
N THR A 53 9.32 -8.47 -2.89
CA THR A 53 10.41 -9.46 -2.75
C THR A 53 10.56 -9.98 -1.33
N ALA A 54 9.99 -9.28 -0.34
CA ALA A 54 10.15 -9.65 1.06
C ALA A 54 9.54 -11.04 1.35
N PRO A 55 10.26 -11.93 2.07
CA PRO A 55 9.76 -13.26 2.37
C PRO A 55 8.55 -13.22 3.32
N GLY A 56 7.77 -14.29 3.32
CA GLY A 56 6.66 -14.48 4.27
C GLY A 56 5.31 -13.97 3.80
N ARG A 57 4.38 -13.83 4.75
CA ARG A 57 2.99 -13.44 4.47
C ARG A 57 2.93 -11.95 4.16
N GLY A 58 2.26 -11.62 3.06
CA GLY A 58 1.98 -10.24 2.66
C GLY A 58 0.50 -9.95 2.56
N ALA A 59 0.15 -8.69 2.77
CA ALA A 59 -1.17 -8.13 2.53
C ALA A 59 -1.07 -7.01 1.50
N HIS A 60 -2.20 -6.59 0.92
CA HIS A 60 -2.23 -5.58 -0.13
C HIS A 60 -3.07 -4.38 0.31
N LEU A 61 -2.58 -3.17 0.05
CA LEU A 61 -3.18 -1.90 0.46
C LEU A 61 -3.06 -0.92 -0.71
N HIS A 62 -4.09 -0.12 -1.01
CA HIS A 62 -3.87 1.01 -1.92
C HIS A 62 -2.87 1.98 -1.27
N PRO A 63 -1.90 2.53 -2.01
CA PRO A 63 -0.91 3.47 -1.50
C PRO A 63 -1.54 4.86 -1.26
N THR A 64 -2.56 4.93 -0.40
CA THR A 64 -3.29 6.16 -0.06
C THR A 64 -3.49 6.25 1.44
N THR A 65 -3.41 7.46 1.99
CA THR A 65 -3.63 7.73 3.42
C THR A 65 -4.99 7.23 3.88
N GLY A 66 -6.05 7.45 3.08
CA GLY A 66 -7.39 6.96 3.40
C GLY A 66 -7.47 5.43 3.56
N CYS A 67 -6.78 4.66 2.70
CA CYS A 67 -6.74 3.21 2.87
C CYS A 67 -5.89 2.77 4.07
N TYR A 68 -4.78 3.46 4.33
CA TYR A 68 -3.95 3.24 5.51
C TYR A 68 -4.75 3.46 6.80
N ASP A 69 -5.42 4.61 6.95
CA ASP A 69 -6.20 4.94 8.13
C ASP A 69 -7.32 3.93 8.39
N LEU A 70 -8.00 3.49 7.32
CA LEU A 70 -9.01 2.43 7.42
C LEU A 70 -8.40 1.11 7.89
N ALA A 71 -7.22 0.74 7.40
CA ALA A 71 -6.53 -0.48 7.79
C ALA A 71 -6.09 -0.45 9.26
N VAL A 72 -5.56 0.68 9.74
CA VAL A 72 -5.21 0.90 11.15
C VAL A 72 -6.45 0.82 12.03
N ARG A 73 -7.48 1.62 11.73
CA ARG A 73 -8.72 1.70 12.52
C ARG A 73 -9.40 0.33 12.67
N ARG A 74 -9.36 -0.50 11.63
CA ARG A 74 -10.00 -1.83 11.60
C ARG A 74 -9.09 -2.95 12.11
N LYS A 75 -7.86 -2.64 12.53
CA LYS A 75 -6.82 -3.64 12.89
C LYS A 75 -6.61 -4.67 11.77
N ALA A 76 -6.67 -4.22 10.52
CA ALA A 76 -6.67 -5.08 9.34
C ALA A 76 -5.30 -5.73 9.12
N PHE A 77 -4.20 -5.04 9.45
CA PHE A 77 -2.84 -5.57 9.30
C PHE A 77 -2.61 -6.82 10.15
N SER A 78 -2.96 -6.78 11.45
CA SER A 78 -2.80 -7.92 12.36
C SER A 78 -3.56 -9.14 11.86
N ARG A 79 -4.79 -8.94 11.37
CA ARG A 79 -5.64 -10.00 10.82
C ARG A 79 -5.08 -10.57 9.51
N ALA A 80 -4.69 -9.71 8.57
CA ALA A 80 -4.22 -10.13 7.26
C ALA A 80 -2.86 -10.84 7.31
N LEU A 81 -1.96 -10.35 8.17
CA LEU A 81 -0.62 -10.93 8.37
C LEU A 81 -0.61 -12.08 9.38
N ARG A 82 -1.76 -12.36 10.03
CA ARG A 82 -1.91 -13.38 11.09
C ARG A 82 -0.92 -13.17 12.24
N LEU A 83 -0.69 -11.91 12.58
CA LEU A 83 0.14 -11.53 13.71
C LEU A 83 -0.76 -11.39 14.94
N THR A 84 -0.42 -12.11 16.01
CA THR A 84 -0.99 -11.88 17.33
C THR A 84 -0.23 -10.70 17.93
N PRO A 85 -0.85 -9.51 18.09
CA PRO A 85 -0.18 -8.41 18.75
C PRO A 85 0.12 -8.84 20.19
N GLY A 86 1.39 -8.77 20.60
CA GLY A 86 1.74 -8.88 22.02
C GLY A 86 1.22 -7.68 22.80
N ALA A 87 1.53 -7.60 24.10
CA ALA A 87 1.10 -6.52 24.99
C ALA A 87 1.45 -5.09 24.48
N GLY A 88 2.42 -4.95 23.57
CA GLY A 88 2.85 -3.67 22.98
C GLY A 88 2.20 -3.28 21.65
N GLY A 89 1.25 -4.07 21.13
CA GLY A 89 0.63 -3.79 19.82
C GLY A 89 1.53 -4.10 18.62
N LEU A 90 0.99 -3.91 17.41
CA LEU A 90 1.72 -4.08 16.15
C LEU A 90 1.90 -2.69 15.52
N SER A 91 3.15 -2.22 15.40
CA SER A 91 3.43 -0.94 14.76
C SER A 91 3.18 -1.03 13.25
N SER A 92 2.53 -0.02 12.69
CA SER A 92 2.36 0.14 11.22
C SER A 92 2.83 1.52 10.74
N ALA A 93 3.60 2.22 11.57
CA ALA A 93 4.14 3.54 11.24
C ALA A 93 4.99 3.53 9.94
N PRO A 94 5.86 2.54 9.66
CA PRO A 94 6.64 2.52 8.43
C PRO A 94 5.79 2.52 7.16
N VAL A 95 4.62 1.88 7.19
CA VAL A 95 3.68 1.90 6.05
C VAL A 95 3.06 3.28 5.90
N GLY A 96 2.71 3.95 6.99
CA GLY A 96 2.13 5.29 6.96
C GLY A 96 3.12 6.33 6.42
N GLU A 97 4.36 6.27 6.89
CA GLU A 97 5.47 7.12 6.40
C GLU A 97 5.71 6.91 4.90
N TYR A 98 5.77 5.66 4.46
CA TYR A 98 5.91 5.34 3.03
C TYR A 98 4.74 5.87 2.21
N VAL A 99 3.49 5.63 2.64
CA VAL A 99 2.30 6.14 1.96
C VAL A 99 2.28 7.68 1.92
N ALA A 100 2.72 8.35 2.98
CA ALA A 100 2.84 9.81 2.99
C ALA A 100 3.91 10.31 2.00
N SER A 101 5.04 9.61 1.87
CA SER A 101 6.10 9.95 0.92
C SER A 101 5.68 9.83 -0.55
N LEU A 102 4.61 9.07 -0.85
CA LEU A 102 4.04 8.98 -2.19
C LEU A 102 3.14 10.16 -2.55
N ILE A 103 2.79 11.03 -1.60
CA ILE A 103 1.97 12.24 -1.81
C ILE A 103 2.86 13.44 -2.18
N ASP A 104 3.83 13.21 -3.07
CA ASP A 104 4.49 14.28 -3.85
C ASP A 104 3.91 14.26 -5.27
N PRO A 105 2.88 15.08 -5.58
CA PRO A 105 2.47 15.31 -6.95
C PRO A 105 3.31 16.44 -7.57
N THR A 106 3.78 16.24 -8.82
CA THR A 106 4.40 17.20 -9.78
C THR A 106 5.94 17.37 -9.71
N GLU A 107 6.77 17.11 -10.73
CA GLU A 107 6.57 17.07 -12.20
C GLU A 107 7.44 16.01 -12.93
N PRO A 108 6.97 15.48 -14.09
CA PRO A 108 7.88 15.05 -15.14
C PRO A 108 8.53 16.28 -15.78
N VAL A 109 9.86 16.38 -15.74
CA VAL A 109 10.59 17.42 -16.47
C VAL A 109 10.57 17.14 -17.98
N ASN A 110 9.42 17.31 -18.66
CA ASN A 110 9.44 17.58 -20.10
C ASN A 110 9.56 19.09 -20.28
N ARG A 111 10.79 19.58 -20.20
CA ARG A 111 11.13 20.90 -20.75
C ARG A 111 11.01 20.83 -22.27
N ASP A 112 9.78 20.95 -22.77
CA ASP A 112 9.51 21.33 -24.15
C ASP A 112 9.86 22.83 -24.28
N TRP A 113 11.12 23.08 -24.62
CA TRP A 113 11.59 24.39 -25.06
C TRP A 113 11.11 24.60 -26.50
N SER A 114 9.84 24.93 -26.66
CA SER A 114 9.28 25.31 -27.97
C SER A 114 8.54 26.64 -27.87
N ASN A 115 9.12 27.63 -28.55
CA ASN A 115 8.56 28.88 -29.08
C ASN A 115 8.14 29.96 -28.06
N SER A 116 8.85 31.09 -27.97
CA SER A 116 8.81 32.27 -28.87
C SER A 116 7.64 33.22 -28.61
N SER A 117 7.96 34.42 -28.13
CA SER A 117 7.58 35.71 -28.72
C SER A 117 8.41 36.82 -28.08
#